data_AF-A0A2T4BQW5-F1
#
_entry.id   AF-A0A2T4BQW5-F1
#
_cell.length_a   1.000
_cell.length_b   1.000
_cell.length_c   1.000
_cell.angle_alpha   90.00
_cell.angle_beta   90.00
_cell.angle_gamma   90.00
#
_symmetry.space_group_name_H-M   'P 1'
#
loop_
_entity.id
_entity.type
_entity.pdbx_description
1 polymer ?
#
loop_
_entity_poly.entity_id
_entity_poly.type
_entity_poly.pdbx_seq_one_letter_code
_entity_poly.pdbx_strand_id
1 'polypeptide(L)'
;MADDDEGWTRVRPSKWANRLQSTNKAAANLANPGAKPTTVSPAVVAQLERELESIRGDLDAWFPQAELRGIFSAYAAAFSEHGQGPVSQIVCFGIGCFDHPDGNWQAKRTSYCQLAALLVIAEQLATDANREPYQIIFQEPAFNLNDVAFIESLGHMVVEAPKGSDFIDCNTLFYGPHLYYQLYAEALQGQLPVVYVGSGIDSWELKPLPSTHLLPRNFPVTIAPLKKIFSQYQRFKFPEVKGGVAFHGTYICLRPPQAQLEA
;
A
#
# COMPACT_ATOMS: atom_id res chain seq x y z
N MET A 1 8.00 58.89 -10.79
CA MET A 1 8.72 57.91 -9.96
C MET A 1 7.64 57.27 -9.09
N ALA A 2 7.07 56.15 -9.55
CA ALA A 2 7.54 54.77 -9.26
C ALA A 2 7.32 54.46 -7.76
N ASP A 3 6.66 53.40 -7.31
CA ASP A 3 6.26 52.13 -7.92
C ASP A 3 5.08 51.52 -7.15
N ASP A 4 4.52 50.49 -7.78
CA ASP A 4 3.44 49.58 -7.38
C ASP A 4 3.61 48.91 -6.01
N ASP A 5 2.50 48.60 -5.35
CA ASP A 5 2.46 47.58 -4.30
C ASP A 5 1.33 46.58 -4.59
N GLU A 6 1.77 45.38 -4.95
CA GLU A 6 1.04 44.27 -5.54
C GLU A 6 0.12 43.53 -4.54
N GLY A 7 -1.09 43.19 -4.99
CA GLY A 7 -1.37 41.80 -5.35
C GLY A 7 -1.50 40.69 -4.29
N TRP A 8 -1.54 40.92 -2.98
CA TRP A 8 -1.73 39.79 -2.04
C TRP A 8 -3.20 39.39 -1.83
N THR A 9 -3.65 38.38 -2.58
CA THR A 9 -4.91 37.69 -2.28
C THR A 9 -4.70 36.75 -1.08
N ARG A 10 -5.25 37.10 0.08
CA ARG A 10 -5.23 36.24 1.27
C ARG A 10 -6.14 35.03 1.07
N VAL A 11 -5.57 33.91 0.61
CA VAL A 11 -6.30 32.65 0.41
C VAL A 11 -6.75 32.14 1.78
N ARG A 12 -8.07 32.16 2.03
CA ARG A 12 -8.65 31.50 3.21
C ARG A 12 -8.52 30.00 3.00
N PRO A 13 -7.98 29.23 3.96
CA PRO A 13 -8.02 27.78 3.90
C PRO A 13 -9.46 27.35 3.63
N SER A 14 -9.65 26.54 2.61
CA SER A 14 -11.00 26.10 2.24
C SER A 14 -11.60 25.34 3.43
N LYS A 15 -12.92 25.45 3.62
CA LYS A 15 -13.64 24.67 4.65
C LYS A 15 -13.39 23.16 4.53
N TRP A 16 -12.93 22.72 3.35
CA TRP A 16 -12.47 21.38 3.05
C TRP A 16 -11.11 21.04 3.66
N ALA A 17 -10.10 21.93 3.64
CA ALA A 17 -8.81 21.71 4.31
C ALA A 17 -8.98 21.53 5.84
N ASN A 18 -9.87 22.31 6.46
CA ASN A 18 -10.22 22.13 7.87
C ASN A 18 -11.04 20.84 8.11
N ARG A 19 -11.88 20.43 7.15
CA ARG A 19 -12.58 19.13 7.21
C ARG A 19 -11.64 17.96 7.00
N LEU A 20 -10.60 18.06 6.17
CA LEU A 20 -9.56 17.05 5.96
C LEU A 20 -8.73 16.82 7.23
N GLN A 21 -8.34 17.89 7.93
CA GLN A 21 -7.79 17.76 9.28
C GLN A 21 -8.81 17.13 10.24
N SER A 22 -10.10 17.41 10.08
CA SER A 22 -11.15 16.80 10.90
C SER A 22 -11.45 15.34 10.54
N THR A 23 -11.29 14.90 9.29
CA THR A 23 -11.53 13.53 8.83
C THR A 23 -10.31 12.64 9.09
N ASN A 24 -9.09 13.19 9.02
CA ASN A 24 -7.91 12.53 9.59
C ASN A 24 -8.03 12.41 11.12
N LYS A 25 -8.60 13.44 11.79
CA LYS A 25 -9.02 13.31 13.20
C LYS A 25 -10.21 12.38 13.42
N ALA A 26 -11.10 12.20 12.45
CA ALA A 26 -12.27 11.32 12.56
C ALA A 26 -11.89 9.84 12.32
N ALA A 27 -10.93 9.58 11.44
CA ALA A 27 -10.22 8.30 11.37
C ALA A 27 -9.47 8.02 12.68
N ALA A 28 -8.95 9.07 13.34
CA ALA A 28 -8.44 8.97 14.71
C ALA A 28 -9.53 8.86 15.81
N ASN A 29 -10.82 9.03 15.47
CA ASN A 29 -11.95 8.94 16.42
C ASN A 29 -12.78 7.64 16.26
N LEU A 30 -12.25 6.61 15.59
CA LEU A 30 -12.73 5.25 15.80
C LEU A 30 -12.46 4.90 17.28
N ALA A 31 -13.50 4.96 18.11
CA ALA A 31 -13.56 4.60 19.54
C ALA A 31 -12.21 4.68 20.28
N ASN A 32 -11.94 5.81 20.96
CA ASN A 32 -10.77 6.07 21.82
C ASN A 32 -9.79 4.88 21.91
N PRO A 33 -8.93 4.68 20.88
CA PRO A 33 -8.02 3.56 20.90
C PRO A 33 -7.13 3.81 22.12
N GLY A 34 -6.95 2.80 22.97
CA GLY A 34 -6.11 2.94 24.16
C GLY A 34 -4.83 3.72 23.85
N ALA A 35 -4.32 4.52 24.80
CA ALA A 35 -3.20 5.43 24.56
C ALA A 35 -2.07 4.70 23.81
N LYS A 36 -1.70 5.21 22.62
CA LYS A 36 -0.60 4.62 21.84
C LYS A 36 0.66 4.57 22.73
N PRO A 37 1.43 3.47 22.73
CA PRO A 37 2.67 3.38 23.47
C PRO A 37 3.59 4.56 23.19
N THR A 38 4.09 5.20 24.26
CA THR A 38 5.06 6.31 24.18
C THR A 38 6.51 5.84 24.19
N THR A 39 6.74 4.54 24.41
CA THR A 39 8.04 3.89 24.39
C THR A 39 7.93 2.51 23.74
N VAL A 40 9.02 2.08 23.07
CA VAL A 40 9.12 0.72 22.52
C VAL A 40 9.25 -0.30 23.65
N SER A 41 8.48 -1.39 23.58
CA SER A 41 8.59 -2.54 24.46
C SER A 41 9.20 -3.73 23.73
N PRO A 42 10.45 -4.14 24.06
CA PRO A 42 11.11 -5.29 23.43
C PRO A 42 10.31 -6.59 23.55
N ALA A 43 9.58 -6.77 24.65
CA ALA A 43 8.75 -7.96 24.85
C ALA A 43 7.55 -8.02 23.90
N VAL A 44 6.96 -6.85 23.58
CA VAL A 44 5.87 -6.74 22.59
C VAL A 44 6.43 -6.99 21.19
N VAL A 45 7.54 -6.35 20.81
CA VAL A 45 8.19 -6.57 19.50
C VAL A 45 8.51 -8.06 19.30
N ALA A 46 9.13 -8.71 20.28
CA ALA A 46 9.43 -10.15 20.20
C ALA A 46 8.16 -11.02 20.10
N GLN A 47 7.03 -10.57 20.66
CA GLN A 47 5.74 -11.25 20.49
C GLN A 47 5.21 -11.06 19.06
N LEU A 48 5.32 -9.86 18.49
CA LEU A 48 4.90 -9.60 17.11
C LEU A 48 5.70 -10.43 16.10
N GLU A 49 7.00 -10.61 16.34
CA GLU A 49 7.88 -11.48 15.54
C GLU A 49 7.45 -12.94 15.61
N ARG A 50 7.16 -13.47 16.81
CA ARG A 50 6.65 -14.84 16.98
C ARG A 50 5.33 -15.06 16.26
N GLU A 51 4.44 -14.07 16.26
CA GLU A 51 3.16 -14.16 15.57
C GLU A 51 3.31 -14.15 14.05
N LEU A 52 4.21 -13.33 13.51
CA LEU A 52 4.56 -13.38 12.08
C LEU A 52 5.11 -14.76 11.72
N GLU A 53 6.01 -15.31 12.53
CA GLU A 53 6.59 -16.63 12.27
C GLU A 53 5.54 -17.75 12.34
N SER A 54 4.60 -17.65 13.28
CA SER A 54 3.46 -18.57 13.34
C SER A 54 2.60 -18.52 12.08
N ILE A 55 2.40 -17.34 11.49
CA ILE A 55 1.62 -17.19 10.25
C ILE A 55 2.42 -17.71 9.05
N ARG A 56 3.73 -17.48 9.03
CA ARG A 56 4.66 -18.02 8.01
C ARG A 56 4.73 -19.54 8.03
N GLY A 57 4.54 -20.17 9.19
CA GLY A 57 4.50 -21.63 9.32
C GLY A 57 3.35 -22.31 8.57
N ASP A 58 2.31 -21.57 8.16
CA ASP A 58 1.14 -22.13 7.47
C ASP A 58 0.54 -21.14 6.44
N LEU A 59 1.38 -20.60 5.55
CA LEU A 59 0.97 -19.58 4.57
C LEU A 59 -0.17 -20.04 3.64
N ASP A 60 -0.18 -21.32 3.24
CA ASP A 60 -1.20 -21.86 2.35
C ASP A 60 -2.60 -21.90 2.99
N ALA A 61 -2.71 -21.80 4.32
CA ALA A 61 -3.99 -21.59 5.01
C ALA A 61 -4.56 -20.18 4.78
N TRP A 62 -3.76 -19.25 4.25
CA TRP A 62 -4.12 -17.83 4.08
C TRP A 62 -4.23 -17.43 2.61
N PHE A 63 -3.27 -17.84 1.81
CA PHE A 63 -3.27 -17.60 0.37
C PHE A 63 -2.46 -18.69 -0.35
N PRO A 64 -2.83 -19.08 -1.58
CA PRO A 64 -2.08 -20.06 -2.35
C PRO A 64 -0.66 -19.53 -2.70
N GLN A 65 0.34 -19.93 -1.93
CA GLN A 65 1.70 -19.37 -2.04
C GLN A 65 2.33 -19.69 -3.41
N ALA A 66 2.14 -20.91 -3.90
CA ALA A 66 2.70 -21.36 -5.18
C ALA A 66 2.14 -20.54 -6.36
N GLU A 67 0.85 -20.21 -6.32
CA GLU A 67 0.22 -19.36 -7.35
C GLU A 67 0.79 -17.94 -7.31
N LEU A 68 0.89 -17.35 -6.11
CA LEU A 68 1.45 -16.02 -5.93
C LEU A 68 2.90 -15.95 -6.43
N ARG A 69 3.74 -16.91 -6.05
CA ARG A 69 5.13 -17.00 -6.53
C ARG A 69 5.21 -17.20 -8.03
N GLY A 70 4.35 -18.05 -8.59
CA GLY A 70 4.29 -18.29 -10.04
C GLY A 70 3.99 -17.04 -10.85
N ILE A 71 3.06 -16.19 -10.38
CA ILE A 71 2.74 -14.91 -11.03
C ILE A 71 4.00 -14.01 -11.11
N PHE A 72 4.70 -13.83 -9.99
CA PHE A 72 5.86 -12.95 -9.93
C PHE A 72 7.12 -13.53 -10.59
N SER A 73 7.30 -14.86 -10.57
CA SER A 73 8.40 -15.52 -11.27
C SER A 73 8.24 -15.45 -12.79
N ALA A 74 7.03 -15.70 -13.31
CA ALA A 74 6.73 -15.50 -14.71
C ALA A 74 6.94 -14.04 -15.15
N TYR A 75 6.57 -13.10 -14.27
CA TYR A 75 6.79 -11.68 -14.51
C TYR A 75 8.27 -11.32 -14.57
N ALA A 76 9.07 -11.74 -13.59
CA ALA A 76 10.51 -11.49 -13.57
C ALA A 76 11.21 -12.09 -14.81
N ALA A 77 10.83 -13.31 -15.21
CA ALA A 77 11.36 -13.98 -16.39
C ALA A 77 11.11 -13.19 -17.70
N ALA A 78 9.99 -12.47 -17.80
CA ALA A 78 9.67 -11.64 -18.97
C ALA A 78 10.60 -10.40 -19.13
N PHE A 79 11.42 -10.07 -18.12
CA PHE A 79 12.39 -8.96 -18.14
C PHE A 79 13.85 -9.45 -18.12
N SER A 80 14.08 -10.76 -18.27
CA SER A 80 15.39 -11.41 -18.10
C SER A 80 16.48 -10.94 -19.08
N GLU A 81 16.12 -10.28 -20.19
CA GLU A 81 17.08 -9.73 -21.16
C GLU A 81 17.93 -8.56 -20.61
N HIS A 82 17.53 -7.92 -19.51
CA HIS A 82 18.20 -6.73 -18.96
C HIS A 82 19.00 -6.96 -17.68
N GLY A 83 19.10 -8.20 -17.17
CA GLY A 83 19.92 -8.55 -16.00
C GLY A 83 19.51 -7.93 -14.66
N GLN A 84 18.52 -7.03 -14.65
CA GLN A 84 17.85 -6.49 -13.47
C GLN A 84 16.35 -6.60 -13.70
N GLY A 85 15.64 -7.25 -12.76
CA GLY A 85 14.18 -7.36 -12.82
C GLY A 85 13.50 -5.98 -12.86
N PRO A 86 12.21 -5.90 -13.21
CA PRO A 86 11.54 -4.62 -13.45
C PRO A 86 11.41 -3.76 -12.18
N VAL A 87 11.48 -4.39 -11.00
CA VAL A 87 11.28 -3.78 -9.70
C VAL A 87 12.62 -3.36 -9.08
N SER A 88 12.81 -2.06 -8.87
CA SER A 88 13.98 -1.52 -8.15
C SER A 88 13.74 -1.46 -6.64
N GLN A 89 12.51 -1.15 -6.24
CA GLN A 89 12.10 -0.88 -4.86
C GLN A 89 10.64 -1.25 -4.60
N ILE A 90 10.30 -1.40 -3.32
CA ILE A 90 8.97 -1.80 -2.86
C ILE A 90 8.47 -0.76 -1.85
N VAL A 91 7.29 -0.23 -2.11
CA VAL A 91 6.61 0.73 -1.24
C VAL A 91 5.28 0.15 -0.80
N CYS A 92 5.07 0.07 0.51
CA CYS A 92 3.87 -0.46 1.13
C CYS A 92 3.12 0.62 1.90
N PHE A 93 1.87 0.85 1.52
CA PHE A 93 0.99 1.79 2.19
C PHE A 93 -0.11 1.04 2.94
N GLY A 94 -0.42 1.54 4.14
CA GLY A 94 -1.63 1.21 4.90
C GLY A 94 -1.87 -0.28 5.17
N ILE A 95 -0.85 -1.00 5.63
CA ILE A 95 -0.92 -2.44 5.92
C ILE A 95 -1.70 -2.80 7.19
N GLY A 96 -2.07 -1.81 7.99
CA GLY A 96 -2.73 -1.97 9.29
C GLY A 96 -1.75 -1.97 10.46
N CYS A 97 -2.27 -2.09 11.69
CA CYS A 97 -1.49 -2.11 12.93
C CYS A 97 -1.34 -3.57 13.42
N PHE A 98 -0.22 -3.88 14.08
CA PHE A 98 0.06 -5.20 14.65
C PHE A 98 -0.12 -5.19 16.17
N ASP A 99 0.28 -4.12 16.84
CA ASP A 99 0.06 -3.90 18.28
C ASP A 99 -1.21 -3.07 18.53
N HIS A 100 -2.37 -3.67 18.19
CA HIS A 100 -3.66 -3.01 18.37
C HIS A 100 -3.96 -2.77 19.87
N PRO A 101 -4.18 -1.50 20.29
CA PRO A 101 -4.42 -1.19 21.70
C PRO A 101 -5.73 -1.81 22.24
N ASP A 102 -6.70 -2.05 21.34
CA ASP A 102 -8.00 -2.63 21.70
C ASP A 102 -8.07 -4.16 21.46
N GLY A 103 -6.95 -4.78 21.07
CA GLY A 103 -6.87 -6.23 20.82
C GLY A 103 -7.74 -6.73 19.66
N ASN A 104 -8.05 -5.88 18.66
CA ASN A 104 -8.81 -6.26 17.47
C ASN A 104 -8.07 -7.34 16.67
N TRP A 105 -8.36 -8.59 16.99
CA TRP A 105 -7.68 -9.75 16.46
C TRP A 105 -7.86 -9.90 14.95
N GLN A 106 -9.04 -9.61 14.42
CA GLN A 106 -9.30 -9.72 12.98
C GLN A 106 -8.48 -8.70 12.18
N ALA A 107 -8.43 -7.44 12.62
CA ALA A 107 -7.63 -6.42 11.95
C ALA A 107 -6.14 -6.79 11.98
N LYS A 108 -5.64 -7.16 13.17
CA LYS A 108 -4.26 -7.65 13.37
C LYS A 108 -3.92 -8.82 12.45
N ARG A 109 -4.80 -9.81 12.38
CA ARG A 109 -4.68 -11.01 11.54
C ARG A 109 -4.61 -10.67 10.05
N THR A 110 -5.42 -9.70 9.59
CA THR A 110 -5.34 -9.17 8.22
C THR A 110 -4.00 -8.48 7.96
N SER A 111 -3.53 -7.62 8.88
CA SER A 111 -2.23 -6.94 8.75
C SER A 111 -1.07 -7.94 8.57
N TYR A 112 -1.04 -9.00 9.39
CA TYR A 112 -0.03 -10.05 9.24
C TYR A 112 -0.14 -10.85 7.96
N CYS A 113 -1.36 -11.19 7.54
CA CYS A 113 -1.58 -11.92 6.29
C CYS A 113 -1.07 -11.12 5.09
N GLN A 114 -1.39 -9.81 5.05
CA GLN A 114 -0.90 -8.90 4.03
C GLN A 114 0.62 -8.73 4.09
N LEU A 115 1.21 -8.58 5.28
CA LEU A 115 2.66 -8.51 5.46
C LEU A 115 3.34 -9.79 4.96
N ALA A 116 2.85 -10.96 5.37
CA ALA A 116 3.40 -12.23 4.95
C ALA A 116 3.36 -12.41 3.43
N ALA A 117 2.25 -12.03 2.78
CA ALA A 117 2.13 -12.07 1.33
C ALA A 117 3.10 -11.10 0.64
N LEU A 118 3.24 -9.87 1.15
CA LEU A 118 4.21 -8.90 0.64
C LEU A 118 5.65 -9.43 0.75
N LEU A 119 6.00 -10.07 1.86
CA LEU A 119 7.32 -10.65 2.07
C LEU A 119 7.59 -11.81 1.09
N VAL A 120 6.59 -12.66 0.81
CA VAL A 120 6.68 -13.72 -0.21
C VAL A 120 6.95 -13.14 -1.60
N ILE A 121 6.25 -12.05 -1.96
CA ILE A 121 6.43 -11.36 -3.25
C ILE A 121 7.85 -10.78 -3.34
N ALA A 122 8.29 -10.08 -2.30
CA ALA A 122 9.62 -9.46 -2.25
C ALA A 122 10.74 -10.51 -2.34
N GLU A 123 10.63 -11.62 -1.60
CA GLU A 123 11.57 -12.74 -1.65
C GLU A 123 11.64 -13.39 -3.03
N GLN A 124 10.48 -13.62 -3.66
CA GLN A 124 10.41 -14.19 -5.00
C GLN A 124 11.13 -13.29 -6.02
N LEU A 125 10.80 -12.00 -6.03
CA LEU A 125 11.43 -11.02 -6.92
C LEU A 125 12.93 -10.88 -6.67
N ALA A 126 13.40 -11.00 -5.43
CA ALA A 126 14.83 -10.93 -5.11
C ALA A 126 15.57 -12.18 -5.61
N THR A 127 14.97 -13.35 -5.43
CA THR A 127 15.52 -14.64 -5.88
C THR A 127 15.63 -14.68 -7.41
N ASP A 128 14.57 -14.31 -8.12
CA ASP A 128 14.56 -14.33 -9.59
C ASP A 128 15.54 -13.32 -10.21
N ALA A 129 15.77 -12.19 -9.53
CA ALA A 129 16.75 -11.18 -9.94
C ALA A 129 18.17 -11.46 -9.40
N ASN A 130 18.38 -12.58 -8.68
CA ASN A 130 19.64 -12.93 -8.03
C ASN A 130 20.29 -11.74 -7.27
N ARG A 131 19.48 -11.09 -6.43
CA ARG A 131 19.87 -9.88 -5.69
C ARG A 131 19.63 -10.04 -4.19
N GLU A 132 20.22 -9.13 -3.42
CA GLU A 132 19.95 -9.01 -1.99
C GLU A 132 18.45 -8.75 -1.72
N PRO A 133 17.94 -9.19 -0.56
CA PRO A 133 16.55 -8.94 -0.15
C PRO A 133 16.18 -7.45 -0.20
N TYR A 134 14.95 -7.15 -0.59
CA TYR A 134 14.45 -5.78 -0.61
C TYR A 134 14.31 -5.22 0.81
N GLN A 135 14.82 -4.00 1.01
CA GLN A 135 14.33 -3.13 2.07
C GLN A 135 13.01 -2.50 1.63
N ILE A 136 11.90 -2.90 2.24
CA ILE A 136 10.57 -2.37 1.94
C ILE A 136 10.36 -1.05 2.69
N ILE A 137 9.75 -0.06 2.04
CA ILE A 137 9.40 1.23 2.63
C ILE A 137 7.93 1.22 3.01
N PHE A 138 7.63 1.36 4.31
CA PHE A 138 6.28 1.36 4.85
C PHE A 138 5.80 2.76 5.19
N GLN A 139 4.54 3.07 4.86
CA GLN A 139 3.82 4.24 5.33
C GLN A 139 2.45 3.82 5.89
N GLU A 140 2.29 3.88 7.21
CA GLU A 140 1.06 3.49 7.89
C GLU A 140 0.75 4.45 9.05
N PRO A 141 -0.27 5.33 8.91
CA PRO A 141 -0.72 6.20 10.00
C PRO A 141 -1.18 5.48 11.28
N ALA A 142 -1.62 4.23 11.18
CA ALA A 142 -2.06 3.42 12.31
C ALA A 142 -0.90 2.95 13.20
N PHE A 143 0.33 2.89 12.68
CA PHE A 143 1.48 2.41 13.44
C PHE A 143 1.66 3.17 14.75
N ASN A 144 2.06 2.42 15.78
CA ASN A 144 2.60 2.91 17.03
C ASN A 144 4.11 2.59 17.10
N LEU A 145 4.78 2.96 18.19
CA LEU A 145 6.23 2.76 18.31
C LEU A 145 6.66 1.28 18.28
N ASN A 146 5.83 0.36 18.77
CA ASN A 146 6.12 -1.08 18.70
C ASN A 146 5.97 -1.60 17.26
N ASP A 147 4.97 -1.14 16.51
CA ASP A 147 4.80 -1.50 15.10
C ASP A 147 6.01 -1.04 14.27
N VAL A 148 6.48 0.19 14.50
CA VAL A 148 7.67 0.74 13.83
C VAL A 148 8.89 -0.12 14.16
N ALA A 149 9.16 -0.36 15.44
CA ALA A 149 10.30 -1.16 15.87
C ALA A 149 10.25 -2.61 15.34
N PHE A 150 9.04 -3.18 15.22
CA PHE A 150 8.83 -4.50 14.63
C PHE A 150 9.13 -4.52 13.13
N ILE A 151 8.64 -3.55 12.35
CA ILE A 151 8.96 -3.48 10.92
C ILE A 151 10.47 -3.23 10.70
N GLU A 152 11.09 -2.40 11.53
CA GLU A 152 12.54 -2.15 11.49
C GLU A 152 13.36 -3.38 11.89
N SER A 153 12.88 -4.22 12.83
CA SER A 153 13.57 -5.47 13.20
C SER A 153 13.59 -6.50 12.06
N LEU A 154 12.67 -6.40 11.10
CA LEU A 154 12.66 -7.17 9.86
C LEU A 154 13.61 -6.62 8.78
N GLY A 155 14.33 -5.52 9.05
CA GLY A 155 15.24 -4.87 8.11
C GLY A 155 14.57 -3.89 7.15
N HIS A 156 13.33 -3.50 7.41
CA HIS A 156 12.55 -2.59 6.59
C HIS A 156 12.57 -1.16 7.12
N MET A 157 12.08 -0.21 6.33
CA MET A 157 12.04 1.21 6.68
C MET A 157 10.61 1.66 6.89
N VAL A 158 10.37 2.49 7.91
CA VAL A 158 9.08 3.19 8.08
C VAL A 158 9.27 4.68 7.85
N VAL A 159 8.36 5.29 7.09
CA VAL A 159 8.35 6.73 6.83
C VAL A 159 7.02 7.35 7.24
N GLU A 160 7.07 8.62 7.63
CA GLU A 160 5.87 9.39 7.96
C GLU A 160 5.08 9.77 6.70
N ALA A 161 3.75 9.78 6.78
CA ALA A 161 2.94 10.34 5.71
C ALA A 161 3.19 11.85 5.54
N PRO A 162 3.31 12.38 4.31
CA PRO A 162 3.14 11.72 2.99
C PRO A 162 4.43 11.22 2.31
N LYS A 163 5.56 11.11 3.03
CA LYS A 163 6.91 10.91 2.43
C LYS A 163 7.04 9.62 1.61
N GLY A 164 6.24 8.60 1.88
CA GLY A 164 6.24 7.36 1.12
C GLY A 164 5.93 7.57 -0.37
N SER A 165 5.18 8.62 -0.70
CA SER A 165 4.78 8.93 -2.08
C SER A 165 5.98 9.38 -2.92
N ASP A 166 7.01 9.96 -2.29
CA ASP A 166 8.25 10.40 -2.96
C ASP A 166 9.10 9.21 -3.47
N PHE A 167 8.83 8.00 -2.99
CA PHE A 167 9.50 6.77 -3.39
C PHE A 167 8.74 6.00 -4.49
N ILE A 168 7.70 6.56 -5.08
CA ILE A 168 6.94 5.86 -6.13
C ILE A 168 7.39 6.35 -7.50
N ASP A 169 7.98 5.44 -8.26
CA ASP A 169 8.48 5.69 -9.62
C ASP A 169 8.06 4.58 -10.62
N CYS A 170 8.55 4.69 -11.85
CA CYS A 170 8.23 3.74 -12.91
C CYS A 170 8.78 2.32 -12.72
N ASN A 171 9.64 2.06 -11.72
CA ASN A 171 10.25 0.77 -11.36
C ASN A 171 9.82 0.30 -9.96
N THR A 172 8.81 0.93 -9.36
CA THR A 172 8.34 0.60 -8.01
C THR A 172 7.30 -0.52 -8.05
N LEU A 173 7.38 -1.46 -7.08
CA LEU A 173 6.23 -2.26 -6.67
C LEU A 173 5.47 -1.48 -5.61
N PHE A 174 4.27 -1.01 -5.95
CA PHE A 174 3.37 -0.39 -5.00
C PHE A 174 2.42 -1.44 -4.43
N TYR A 175 2.43 -1.59 -3.11
CA TYR A 175 1.59 -2.51 -2.37
C TYR A 175 0.68 -1.75 -1.41
N GLY A 176 -0.62 -1.83 -1.62
CA GLY A 176 -1.59 -1.23 -0.73
C GLY A 176 -2.97 -1.84 -0.89
N PRO A 177 -3.22 -3.08 -0.44
CA PRO A 177 -4.57 -3.63 -0.35
C PRO A 177 -5.48 -2.75 0.52
N HIS A 178 -6.75 -2.62 0.13
CA HIS A 178 -7.81 -1.98 0.93
C HIS A 178 -7.57 -0.53 1.38
N LEU A 179 -6.68 0.21 0.71
CA LEU A 179 -6.44 1.61 1.04
C LEU A 179 -7.65 2.50 0.76
N TYR A 180 -7.77 3.56 1.53
CA TYR A 180 -8.64 4.66 1.20
C TYR A 180 -8.22 5.31 -0.12
N TYR A 181 -9.21 5.70 -0.93
CA TYR A 181 -9.01 6.32 -2.23
C TYR A 181 -7.97 7.45 -2.23
N GLN A 182 -7.98 8.30 -1.20
CA GLN A 182 -7.07 9.44 -1.11
C GLN A 182 -5.60 9.02 -1.08
N LEU A 183 -5.28 7.86 -0.47
CA LEU A 183 -3.91 7.36 -0.41
C LEU A 183 -3.45 6.81 -1.76
N TYR A 184 -4.32 6.13 -2.53
CA TYR A 184 -4.01 5.80 -3.93
C TYR A 184 -3.84 7.05 -4.78
N ALA A 185 -4.74 8.01 -4.59
CA ALA A 185 -4.76 9.27 -5.30
C ALA A 185 -3.49 10.10 -5.06
N GLU A 186 -2.87 9.98 -3.90
CA GLU A 186 -1.59 10.59 -3.54
C GLU A 186 -0.41 9.79 -4.10
N ALA A 187 -0.41 8.47 -3.90
CA ALA A 187 0.64 7.56 -4.35
C ALA A 187 0.83 7.55 -5.88
N LEU A 188 -0.25 7.75 -6.64
CA LEU A 188 -0.27 7.58 -8.10
C LEU A 188 -0.29 8.92 -8.88
N GLN A 189 0.07 10.04 -8.25
CA GLN A 189 0.11 11.35 -8.93
C GLN A 189 1.25 11.49 -9.93
N GLY A 190 2.37 10.81 -9.67
CA GLY A 190 3.58 10.87 -10.47
C GLY A 190 3.64 9.81 -11.57
N GLN A 191 4.78 9.14 -11.67
CA GLN A 191 4.94 7.98 -12.54
C GLN A 191 4.13 6.81 -11.96
N LEU A 192 3.52 6.01 -12.84
CA LEU A 192 2.82 4.80 -12.39
C LEU A 192 3.86 3.76 -11.94
N PRO A 193 3.56 2.92 -10.94
CA PRO A 193 4.43 1.83 -10.49
C PRO A 193 4.44 0.67 -11.49
N VAL A 194 5.55 -0.06 -11.59
CA VAL A 194 5.69 -1.19 -12.54
C VAL A 194 4.83 -2.38 -12.15
N VAL A 195 4.63 -2.54 -10.84
CA VAL A 195 3.67 -3.45 -10.24
C VAL A 195 2.75 -2.67 -9.33
N TYR A 196 1.46 -2.90 -9.46
CA TYR A 196 0.43 -2.44 -8.52
C TYR A 196 -0.23 -3.64 -7.86
N VAL A 197 -0.22 -3.68 -6.53
CA VAL A 197 -1.02 -4.63 -5.74
C VAL A 197 -1.96 -3.83 -4.85
N GLY A 198 -3.25 -3.86 -5.14
CA GLY A 198 -4.21 -3.04 -4.42
C GLY A 198 -5.65 -3.29 -4.82
N SER A 199 -6.55 -2.47 -4.28
CA SER A 199 -7.99 -2.58 -4.51
C SER A 199 -8.33 -2.39 -5.99
N GLY A 200 -9.35 -3.12 -6.44
CA GLY A 200 -9.95 -2.98 -7.76
C GLY A 200 -10.48 -1.58 -8.03
N ILE A 201 -10.49 -1.17 -9.29
CA ILE A 201 -11.14 0.07 -9.72
C ILE A 201 -12.63 0.09 -9.36
N ASP A 202 -13.28 -1.08 -9.40
CA ASP A 202 -14.71 -1.26 -9.10
C ASP A 202 -15.09 -0.84 -7.67
N SER A 203 -14.14 -0.86 -6.73
CA SER A 203 -14.34 -0.34 -5.37
C SER A 203 -14.63 1.16 -5.34
N TRP A 204 -14.29 1.87 -6.42
CA TRP A 204 -14.36 3.32 -6.57
C TRP A 204 -15.26 3.76 -7.71
N GLU A 205 -15.66 2.84 -8.59
CA GLU A 205 -16.77 3.03 -9.53
C GLU A 205 -18.09 3.02 -8.76
N LEU A 206 -18.30 4.08 -7.98
CA LEU A 206 -19.53 4.33 -7.28
C LEU A 206 -20.66 4.38 -8.32
N LYS A 207 -21.48 3.34 -8.39
CA LYS A 207 -22.91 3.53 -8.70
C LYS A 207 -23.37 4.66 -7.79
N PRO A 208 -24.06 5.70 -8.29
CA PRO A 208 -24.39 6.88 -7.50
C PRO A 208 -25.21 6.47 -6.28
N LEU A 209 -24.54 6.25 -5.16
CA LEU A 209 -25.14 6.04 -3.86
C LEU A 209 -25.54 7.43 -3.32
N PRO A 210 -26.62 7.54 -2.53
CA PRO A 210 -27.12 8.82 -2.00
C PRO A 210 -26.08 9.62 -1.17
N SER A 211 -25.00 8.98 -0.73
CA SER A 211 -23.89 9.58 0.03
C SER A 211 -22.81 10.26 -0.85
N THR A 212 -22.91 10.17 -2.18
CA THR A 212 -21.97 10.79 -3.13
C THR A 212 -21.94 12.33 -3.11
N HIS A 213 -22.89 12.97 -2.42
CA HIS A 213 -22.89 14.43 -2.17
C HIS A 213 -21.74 14.92 -1.27
N LEU A 214 -20.96 14.03 -0.66
CA LEU A 214 -19.82 14.39 0.20
C LEU A 214 -18.45 14.34 -0.52
N LEU A 215 -18.39 13.85 -1.76
CA LEU A 215 -17.15 13.85 -2.54
C LEU A 215 -17.03 15.18 -3.31
N PRO A 216 -15.90 15.91 -3.21
CA PRO A 216 -15.72 17.16 -3.94
C PRO A 216 -15.91 16.96 -5.44
N ARG A 217 -16.43 17.97 -6.16
CA ARG A 217 -16.54 17.91 -7.63
C ARG A 217 -15.20 17.67 -8.37
N ASN A 218 -14.07 17.83 -7.68
CA ASN A 218 -12.72 17.56 -8.17
C ASN A 218 -12.21 16.13 -7.85
N PHE A 219 -13.09 15.22 -7.45
CA PHE A 219 -12.81 13.78 -7.27
C PHE A 219 -12.49 12.96 -8.55
N PRO A 220 -12.57 13.45 -9.82
CA PRO A 220 -12.27 12.59 -10.98
C PRO A 220 -10.79 12.55 -11.38
N VAL A 221 -9.90 13.37 -10.81
CA VAL A 221 -8.50 13.47 -11.27
C VAL A 221 -7.70 12.18 -11.04
N THR A 222 -8.05 11.42 -10.01
CA THR A 222 -7.23 10.28 -9.52
C THR A 222 -7.81 8.90 -9.86
N ILE A 223 -8.92 8.85 -10.60
CA ILE A 223 -9.35 7.61 -11.27
C ILE A 223 -8.52 7.36 -12.53
N ALA A 224 -7.98 8.40 -13.18
CA ALA A 224 -7.23 8.24 -14.42
C ALA A 224 -5.97 7.35 -14.29
N PRO A 225 -5.13 7.49 -13.24
CA PRO A 225 -4.02 6.56 -12.99
C PRO A 225 -4.48 5.11 -12.85
N LEU A 226 -5.49 4.84 -12.00
CA LEU A 226 -6.04 3.50 -11.82
C LEU A 226 -6.66 2.95 -13.09
N LYS A 227 -7.41 3.75 -13.87
CA LYS A 227 -7.94 3.36 -15.18
C LYS A 227 -6.82 2.95 -16.13
N LYS A 228 -5.70 3.70 -16.13
CA LYS A 228 -4.55 3.40 -16.97
C LYS A 228 -3.87 2.10 -16.55
N ILE A 229 -3.66 1.88 -15.25
CA ILE A 229 -3.15 0.60 -14.72
C ILE A 229 -4.08 -0.55 -15.15
N PHE A 230 -5.38 -0.44 -14.88
CA PHE A 230 -6.33 -1.52 -15.15
C PHE A 230 -6.64 -1.75 -16.64
N SER A 231 -6.32 -0.79 -17.53
CA SER A 231 -6.48 -0.96 -18.97
C SER A 231 -5.21 -1.41 -19.68
N GLN A 232 -4.02 -1.07 -19.16
CA GLN A 232 -2.75 -1.33 -19.85
C GLN A 232 -1.95 -2.48 -19.24
N TYR A 233 -2.25 -2.89 -18.00
CA TYR A 233 -1.45 -3.87 -17.28
C TYR A 233 -2.10 -5.25 -17.38
N GLN A 234 -1.29 -6.30 -17.32
CA GLN A 234 -1.81 -7.64 -17.12
C GLN A 234 -2.36 -7.75 -15.70
N ARG A 235 -3.60 -8.24 -15.56
CA ARG A 235 -4.33 -8.26 -14.29
C ARG A 235 -4.55 -9.68 -13.81
N PHE A 236 -4.33 -9.89 -12.52
CA PHE A 236 -4.64 -11.11 -11.80
C PHE A 236 -5.46 -10.74 -10.58
N LYS A 237 -6.47 -11.56 -10.25
CA LYS A 237 -7.06 -11.48 -8.92
C LYS A 237 -6.01 -11.95 -7.92
N PHE A 238 -5.91 -11.29 -6.76
CA PHE A 238 -4.97 -11.75 -5.75
C PHE A 238 -5.33 -13.18 -5.31
N PRO A 239 -4.37 -14.14 -5.29
CA PRO A 239 -4.63 -15.49 -4.81
C PRO A 239 -5.07 -15.46 -3.35
N GLU A 240 -6.24 -16.00 -3.05
CA GLU A 240 -6.81 -16.01 -1.71
C GLU A 240 -7.53 -17.34 -1.47
N VAL A 241 -7.43 -17.89 -0.25
CA VAL A 241 -8.16 -19.09 0.12
C VAL A 241 -9.67 -18.85 0.09
N LYS A 242 -10.45 -19.91 -0.14
CA LYS A 242 -11.91 -19.81 -0.16
C LYS A 242 -12.45 -19.29 1.17
N GLY A 243 -13.17 -18.16 1.13
CA GLY A 243 -13.72 -17.52 2.33
C GLY A 243 -12.74 -16.60 3.06
N GLY A 244 -11.52 -16.41 2.53
CA GLY A 244 -10.63 -15.36 2.97
C GLY A 244 -11.23 -13.96 2.74
N VAL A 245 -10.80 -13.01 3.57
CA VAL A 245 -11.20 -11.59 3.48
C VAL A 245 -10.02 -10.64 3.46
N ALA A 246 -8.79 -11.14 3.61
CA ALA A 246 -7.58 -10.31 3.71
C ALA A 246 -7.22 -9.65 2.37
N PHE A 247 -7.63 -10.26 1.26
CA PHE A 247 -7.36 -9.80 -0.11
C PHE A 247 -8.63 -9.67 -0.96
N HIS A 248 -9.80 -9.63 -0.32
CA HIS A 248 -11.06 -9.47 -1.03
C HIS A 248 -11.05 -8.19 -1.89
N GLY A 249 -11.28 -8.31 -3.20
CA GLY A 249 -11.25 -7.17 -4.11
C GLY A 249 -9.85 -6.61 -4.38
N THR A 250 -8.79 -7.32 -4.00
CA THR A 250 -7.39 -6.98 -4.31
C THR A 250 -6.97 -7.63 -5.64
N TYR A 251 -6.20 -6.87 -6.41
CA TYR A 251 -5.67 -7.29 -7.71
C TYR A 251 -4.15 -7.10 -7.73
N ILE A 252 -3.49 -7.94 -8.52
CA ILE A 252 -2.10 -7.76 -8.94
C ILE A 252 -2.17 -7.27 -10.39
N CYS A 253 -1.55 -6.12 -10.66
CA CYS A 253 -1.47 -5.52 -11.98
C CYS A 253 0.00 -5.36 -12.36
N LEU A 254 0.41 -5.99 -13.45
CA LEU A 254 1.79 -6.09 -13.90
C LEU A 254 1.96 -5.34 -15.22
N ARG A 255 2.85 -4.35 -15.27
CA ARG A 255 3.13 -3.63 -16.51
C ARG A 255 3.87 -4.55 -17.49
N PRO A 256 3.40 -4.74 -18.73
CA PRO A 256 4.12 -5.57 -19.70
C PRO A 256 5.50 -4.98 -20.05
N PRO A 257 6.49 -5.81 -20.42
CA PRO A 257 7.75 -5.33 -20.99
C PRO A 257 7.51 -4.46 -22.24
N GLN A 258 8.33 -3.42 -22.45
CA GLN A 258 8.14 -2.47 -23.56
C GLN A 258 8.10 -3.12 -24.95
N ALA A 259 8.75 -4.27 -25.14
CA ALA A 259 8.72 -5.03 -26.40
C ALA A 259 7.32 -5.55 -26.80
N GLN A 260 6.34 -5.54 -25.90
CA GLN A 260 4.95 -5.98 -26.17
C GLN A 260 3.97 -4.86 -26.50
N LEU A 261 4.41 -3.60 -26.59
CA LEU A 261 3.56 -2.45 -26.95
C LEU A 261 3.53 -2.13 -28.45
N GLU A 262 4.33 -2.83 -29.27
CA GLU A 262 4.47 -2.59 -30.72
C GLU A 262 3.95 -3.74 -31.61
N ALA A 263 3.14 -4.66 -31.08
CA ALA A 263 2.52 -5.75 -31.86
C ALA A 263 1.01 -5.54 -32.07
#